data_AF-A0A452Z119-F1
#
_entry.id   AF-A0A452Z119-F1
#
_cell.length_a   1.000
_cell.length_b   1.000
_cell.length_c   1.000
_cell.angle_alpha   90.00
_cell.angle_beta   90.00
_cell.angle_gamma   90.00
#
_symmetry.space_group_name_H-M   'P 1'
#
loop_
_entity.id
_entity.type
_entity.pdbx_description
1 polymer ?
#
loop_
_entity_poly.entity_id
_entity_poly.type
_entity_poly.pdbx_seq_one_letter_code
_entity_poly.pdbx_strand_id
1 'polypeptide(L)'
;HQKGLDVVPGADSLAVVLDDTEYVWQKHKENLILMERYHYFAASCRHSGQSLSELMQDERESDGALATILDVLKRIHTIFFDLGVGTALSSRDVRPVIKRMRQEVLQGCKLVFSRVFPSDCRPQHQIMWKMAEQLGAVCCSEVDPSVTHVVAVHAGTEKARWAVKHKKFLLHPRWIEACNYRWHRQPEEDFPVPGLKEDKGKEKVAEIAHL
;
A
#
# COMPACT_ATOMS: atom_id res chain seq x y z
N HIS A 1 -7.39 19.59 16.42
CA HIS A 1 -8.77 19.09 16.50
C HIS A 1 -8.74 17.59 16.23
N GLN A 2 -9.32 16.78 17.12
CA GLN A 2 -9.48 15.33 16.95
C GLN A 2 -10.95 15.04 16.65
N LYS A 3 -11.22 14.03 15.82
CA LYS A 3 -12.53 13.47 15.50
C LYS A 3 -12.71 12.14 16.26
N GLY A 4 -13.94 11.74 16.50
CA GLY A 4 -14.25 10.49 17.16
C GLY A 4 -15.71 10.07 17.01
N LEU A 5 -16.00 8.81 17.31
CA LEU A 5 -17.32 8.21 17.26
C LEU A 5 -18.10 8.33 18.59
N ASP A 6 -17.49 8.99 19.59
CA ASP A 6 -18.03 9.15 20.95
C ASP A 6 -19.42 9.78 21.04
N VAL A 7 -19.83 10.49 19.99
CA VAL A 7 -21.12 11.16 19.91
C VAL A 7 -22.28 10.21 19.55
N VAL A 8 -21.99 8.97 19.13
CA VAL A 8 -22.99 7.96 18.77
C VAL A 8 -22.76 6.67 19.58
N PRO A 9 -23.64 6.35 20.56
CA PRO A 9 -23.52 5.11 21.33
C PRO A 9 -23.51 3.87 20.44
N GLY A 10 -22.56 2.97 20.68
CA GLY A 10 -22.41 1.71 19.93
C GLY A 10 -21.75 1.83 18.55
N ALA A 11 -21.41 3.05 18.12
CA ALA A 11 -20.79 3.29 16.81
C ALA A 11 -19.44 2.60 16.63
N ASP A 12 -18.66 2.39 17.69
CA ASP A 12 -17.34 1.74 17.59
C ASP A 12 -17.38 0.36 16.92
N SER A 13 -18.46 -0.39 17.11
CA SER A 13 -18.62 -1.74 16.56
C SER A 13 -19.28 -1.78 15.18
N LEU A 14 -19.98 -0.72 14.79
CA LEU A 14 -20.84 -0.69 13.60
C LEU A 14 -20.39 0.31 12.53
N ALA A 15 -19.78 1.41 12.95
CA ALA A 15 -19.46 2.52 12.08
C ALA A 15 -18.15 2.29 11.34
N VAL A 16 -18.18 2.59 10.04
CA VAL A 16 -17.01 2.69 9.18
C VAL A 16 -16.79 4.16 8.88
N VAL A 17 -15.54 4.62 8.99
CA VAL A 17 -15.15 6.01 8.73
C VAL A 17 -14.36 6.05 7.42
N LEU A 18 -14.74 6.94 6.51
CA LEU A 18 -13.98 7.29 5.32
C LEU A 18 -13.39 8.69 5.54
N ASP A 19 -12.06 8.82 5.52
CA ASP A 19 -11.38 10.10 5.72
C ASP A 19 -9.98 10.03 5.09
N ASP A 20 -9.48 11.13 4.56
CA ASP A 20 -8.12 11.23 3.99
C ASP A 20 -7.07 11.57 5.07
N THR A 21 -7.53 11.88 6.29
CA THR A 21 -6.66 12.37 7.37
C THR A 21 -6.67 11.41 8.57
N GLU A 22 -5.69 10.51 8.63
CA GLU A 22 -5.57 9.55 9.75
C GLU A 22 -5.34 10.23 11.11
N TYR A 23 -4.54 11.30 11.15
CA TYR A 23 -4.12 11.91 12.42
C TYR A 23 -5.26 12.42 13.30
N VAL A 24 -6.41 12.77 12.71
CA VAL A 24 -7.57 13.24 13.48
C VAL A 24 -8.40 12.10 14.07
N TRP A 25 -8.14 10.84 13.73
CA TRP A 25 -8.93 9.68 14.15
C TRP A 25 -8.18 8.75 15.11
N GLN A 26 -7.20 9.23 15.88
CA GLN A 26 -6.32 8.36 16.69
C GLN A 26 -7.09 7.40 17.62
N LYS A 27 -8.21 7.85 18.19
CA LYS A 27 -9.04 7.04 19.09
C LYS A 27 -9.82 5.92 18.39
N HIS A 28 -10.21 6.12 17.13
CA HIS A 28 -11.04 5.18 16.35
C HIS A 28 -10.36 4.80 15.03
N LYS A 29 -9.02 4.68 15.06
CA LYS A 29 -8.20 4.37 13.88
C LYS A 29 -8.57 3.04 13.23
N GLU A 30 -9.08 2.09 14.01
CA GLU A 30 -9.49 0.78 13.51
C GLU A 30 -10.78 0.82 12.68
N ASN A 31 -11.61 1.86 12.85
CA ASN A 31 -12.82 2.10 12.07
C ASN A 31 -12.51 2.85 10.76
N LEU A 32 -11.29 3.39 10.61
CA LEU A 32 -10.91 4.24 9.49
C LEU A 32 -10.48 3.42 8.28
N ILE A 33 -11.13 3.71 7.15
CA ILE A 33 -10.66 3.46 5.80
C ILE A 33 -10.02 4.75 5.33
N LEU A 34 -8.69 4.75 5.32
CA LEU A 34 -7.90 5.88 4.85
C LEU A 34 -7.98 5.93 3.32
N MET A 35 -8.48 7.04 2.78
CA MET A 35 -8.57 7.26 1.34
C MET A 35 -7.47 8.20 0.84
N GLU A 36 -7.15 8.11 -0.45
CA GLU A 36 -6.28 9.10 -1.08
C GLU A 36 -7.00 10.45 -1.14
N ARG A 37 -6.26 11.52 -0.88
CA ARG A 37 -6.80 12.87 -0.93
C ARG A 37 -7.20 13.21 -2.37
N TYR A 38 -8.44 13.66 -2.55
CA TYR A 38 -8.93 14.09 -3.86
C TYR A 38 -8.39 15.48 -4.21
N HIS A 39 -7.57 15.53 -5.25
CA HIS A 39 -6.87 16.73 -5.71
C HIS A 39 -7.42 17.23 -7.04
N TYR A 40 -8.60 17.87 -7.00
CA TYR A 40 -9.21 18.41 -8.21
C TYR A 40 -8.57 19.71 -8.70
N PHE A 41 -8.46 20.70 -7.81
CA PHE A 41 -8.00 22.04 -8.16
C PHE A 41 -6.47 22.15 -8.15
N ALA A 42 -5.90 22.89 -9.10
CA ALA A 42 -4.46 23.18 -9.19
C ALA A 42 -3.85 23.67 -7.86
N ALA A 43 -4.56 24.54 -7.13
CA ALA A 43 -4.12 25.07 -5.84
C ALA A 43 -3.89 23.99 -4.76
N SER A 44 -4.49 22.82 -4.93
CA SER A 44 -4.33 21.67 -4.04
C SER A 44 -3.12 20.80 -4.39
N CYS A 45 -2.58 20.89 -5.61
CA CYS A 45 -1.43 20.14 -6.12
C CYS A 45 -0.14 20.93 -5.95
N ARG A 46 0.30 21.17 -4.71
CA ARG A 46 1.43 22.09 -4.46
C ARG A 46 2.78 21.62 -5.03
N HIS A 47 2.95 20.33 -5.34
CA HIS A 47 4.23 19.76 -5.82
C HIS A 47 4.07 18.52 -6.72
N SER A 48 2.88 18.24 -7.27
CA SER A 48 2.56 16.98 -7.93
C SER A 48 1.81 17.19 -9.25
N GLY A 49 2.52 17.13 -10.37
CA GLY A 49 1.94 17.05 -11.71
C GLY A 49 0.88 18.11 -12.04
N GLN A 50 0.06 17.82 -13.06
CA GLN A 50 -1.13 18.59 -13.39
C GLN A 50 -2.32 18.08 -12.58
N SER A 51 -3.17 18.99 -12.09
CA SER A 51 -4.41 18.65 -11.39
C SER A 51 -5.50 18.13 -12.35
N LEU A 52 -6.51 17.44 -11.81
CA LEU A 52 -7.65 16.95 -12.59
C LEU A 52 -8.36 18.10 -13.35
N SER A 53 -8.51 19.27 -12.71
CA SER A 53 -9.09 20.45 -13.34
C SER A 53 -8.26 20.97 -14.53
N GLU A 54 -6.92 20.93 -14.44
CA GLU A 54 -6.02 21.34 -15.54
C GLU A 54 -5.99 20.32 -16.67
N LEU A 55 -6.18 19.04 -16.34
CA LEU A 55 -6.33 17.95 -17.30
C LEU A 55 -7.73 17.90 -17.92
N MET A 56 -8.68 18.68 -17.40
CA MET A 56 -10.11 18.63 -17.75
C MET A 56 -10.67 17.20 -17.69
N GLN A 57 -10.24 16.46 -16.68
CA GLN A 57 -10.65 15.08 -16.42
C GLN A 57 -11.16 14.97 -14.99
N ASP A 58 -11.95 13.93 -14.73
CA ASP A 58 -12.31 13.52 -13.38
C ASP A 58 -11.68 12.16 -13.07
N GLU A 59 -11.88 11.65 -11.85
CA GLU A 59 -11.48 10.29 -11.52
C GLU A 59 -12.18 9.25 -12.41
N ARG A 60 -11.51 8.11 -12.62
CA ARG A 60 -12.06 7.04 -13.47
C ARG A 60 -13.20 6.33 -12.75
N GLU A 61 -14.33 6.15 -13.43
CA GLU A 61 -15.51 5.50 -12.85
C GLU A 61 -15.27 4.02 -12.48
N SER A 62 -14.41 3.32 -13.21
CA SER A 62 -14.21 1.87 -13.04
C SER A 62 -13.18 1.50 -11.96
N ASP A 63 -12.16 2.32 -11.78
CA ASP A 63 -11.00 2.01 -10.93
C ASP A 63 -10.36 3.28 -10.31
N GLY A 64 -11.17 4.32 -10.16
CA GLY A 64 -10.86 5.51 -9.37
C GLY A 64 -10.92 5.24 -7.86
N ALA A 65 -10.68 6.29 -7.07
CA ALA A 65 -10.64 6.18 -5.62
C ALA A 65 -12.03 5.81 -5.08
N LEU A 66 -13.09 6.51 -5.52
CA LEU A 66 -14.45 6.23 -5.03
C LEU A 66 -14.96 4.85 -5.47
N ALA A 67 -14.67 4.43 -6.71
CA ALA A 67 -15.03 3.10 -7.19
C ALA A 67 -14.39 2.00 -6.32
N THR A 68 -13.09 2.16 -6.03
CA THR A 68 -12.35 1.25 -5.16
C THR A 68 -12.92 1.20 -3.74
N ILE A 69 -13.19 2.37 -3.14
CA ILE A 69 -13.76 2.46 -1.79
C ILE A 69 -15.16 1.85 -1.74
N LEU A 70 -15.99 2.06 -2.76
CA LEU A 70 -17.32 1.47 -2.83
C LEU A 70 -17.26 -0.06 -2.79
N ASP A 71 -16.33 -0.66 -3.54
CA ASP A 71 -16.16 -2.11 -3.54
C ASP A 71 -15.66 -2.65 -2.18
N VAL A 72 -14.75 -1.92 -1.54
CA VAL A 72 -14.33 -2.23 -0.16
C VAL A 72 -15.52 -2.18 0.81
N LEU A 73 -16.34 -1.14 0.75
CA LEU A 73 -17.53 -1.00 1.61
C LEU A 73 -18.55 -2.10 1.38
N LYS A 74 -18.84 -2.44 0.11
CA LYS A 74 -19.73 -3.57 -0.23
C LYS A 74 -19.21 -4.89 0.33
N ARG A 75 -17.90 -5.13 0.25
CA ARG A 75 -17.27 -6.35 0.77
C ARG A 75 -17.30 -6.40 2.30
N ILE A 76 -16.99 -5.30 2.98
CA ILE A 76 -17.14 -5.17 4.44
C ILE A 76 -18.59 -5.44 4.85
N HIS A 77 -19.55 -4.80 4.20
CA HIS A 77 -20.97 -4.97 4.47
C HIS A 77 -21.41 -6.43 4.30
N THR A 78 -21.01 -7.07 3.19
CA THR A 78 -21.34 -8.47 2.91
C THR A 78 -20.82 -9.39 4.00
N ILE A 79 -19.56 -9.24 4.40
CA ILE A 79 -18.96 -10.05 5.47
C ILE A 79 -19.64 -9.76 6.82
N PHE A 80 -19.88 -8.49 7.13
CA PHE A 80 -20.43 -8.08 8.42
C PHE A 80 -21.86 -8.56 8.62
N PHE A 81 -22.67 -8.61 7.55
CA PHE A 81 -24.08 -9.04 7.61
C PHE A 81 -24.31 -10.50 7.17
N ASP A 82 -23.26 -11.27 6.91
CA ASP A 82 -23.38 -12.68 6.51
C ASP A 82 -24.09 -13.51 7.60
N LEU A 83 -25.30 -13.98 7.30
CA LEU A 83 -26.13 -14.77 8.23
C LEU A 83 -25.59 -16.20 8.45
N GLY A 84 -24.67 -16.67 7.61
CA GLY A 84 -23.97 -17.95 7.79
C GLY A 84 -22.98 -17.92 8.95
N VAL A 85 -22.55 -16.74 9.39
CA VAL A 85 -21.74 -16.58 10.59
C VAL A 85 -22.67 -16.74 11.80
N GLY A 86 -22.52 -17.84 12.56
CA GLY A 86 -23.39 -18.20 13.71
C GLY A 86 -23.35 -17.24 14.92
N THR A 87 -22.89 -16.01 14.74
CA THR A 87 -22.89 -14.94 15.75
C THR A 87 -24.03 -13.95 15.51
N ALA A 88 -24.70 -13.54 16.59
CA ALA A 88 -25.78 -12.55 16.54
C ALA A 88 -25.24 -11.18 16.07
N LEU A 89 -26.02 -10.45 15.28
CA LEU A 89 -25.62 -9.14 14.74
C LEU A 89 -25.21 -8.14 15.84
N SER A 90 -25.88 -8.16 16.99
CA SER A 90 -25.58 -7.29 18.15
C SER A 90 -24.22 -7.55 18.80
N SER A 91 -23.60 -8.70 18.50
CA SER A 91 -22.27 -9.07 19.01
C SER A 91 -21.15 -8.90 17.97
N ARG A 92 -21.48 -8.42 16.77
CA ARG A 92 -20.51 -8.25 15.68
C ARG A 92 -19.78 -6.92 15.80
N ASP A 93 -18.55 -6.93 15.31
CA ASP A 93 -17.67 -5.77 15.27
C ASP A 93 -17.08 -5.65 13.87
N VAL A 94 -17.17 -4.46 13.28
CA VAL A 94 -16.66 -4.17 11.94
C VAL A 94 -15.14 -4.03 11.91
N ARG A 95 -14.50 -3.70 13.04
CA ARG A 95 -13.04 -3.46 13.11
C ARG A 95 -12.22 -4.71 12.78
N PRO A 96 -12.52 -5.92 13.30
CA PRO A 96 -11.88 -7.14 12.85
C PRO A 96 -12.08 -7.45 11.36
N VAL A 97 -13.24 -7.11 10.80
CA VAL A 97 -13.53 -7.30 9.36
C VAL A 97 -12.64 -6.40 8.50
N ILE A 98 -12.59 -5.11 8.84
CA ILE A 98 -11.69 -4.12 8.23
C ILE A 98 -10.23 -4.59 8.31
N LYS A 99 -9.79 -4.97 9.52
CA LYS A 99 -8.42 -5.42 9.77
C LYS A 99 -8.05 -6.64 8.94
N ARG A 100 -8.92 -7.65 8.89
CA ARG A 100 -8.70 -8.86 8.09
C ARG A 100 -8.58 -8.53 6.61
N MET A 101 -9.51 -7.73 6.08
CA MET A 101 -9.48 -7.32 4.68
C MET A 101 -8.20 -6.55 4.33
N ARG A 102 -7.71 -5.68 5.22
CA ARG A 102 -6.42 -5.00 5.03
C ARG A 102 -5.26 -6.00 4.98
N GLN A 103 -5.24 -6.96 5.90
CA GLN A 103 -4.16 -7.97 5.98
C GLN A 103 -4.09 -8.92 4.78
N GLU A 104 -5.17 -9.05 4.01
CA GLU A 104 -5.17 -9.86 2.79
C GLU A 104 -4.42 -9.18 1.64
N VAL A 105 -4.22 -7.86 1.68
CA VAL A 105 -3.68 -7.07 0.57
C VAL A 105 -2.25 -7.50 0.19
N LEU A 106 -1.37 -7.65 1.18
CA LEU A 106 0.02 -8.06 1.00
C LEU A 106 0.32 -9.40 1.69
N GLN A 107 -0.71 -10.23 1.90
CA GLN A 107 -0.54 -11.55 2.47
C GLN A 107 0.44 -12.38 1.63
N GLY A 108 1.42 -13.00 2.29
CA GLY A 108 2.48 -13.79 1.64
C GLY A 108 3.65 -12.95 1.11
N CYS A 109 3.61 -11.62 1.24
CA CYS A 109 4.76 -10.77 0.92
C CYS A 109 5.74 -10.70 2.11
N LYS A 110 7.03 -10.91 1.85
CA LYS A 110 8.11 -10.67 2.79
C LYS A 110 9.00 -9.54 2.26
N LEU A 111 9.02 -8.42 2.98
CA LEU A 111 9.61 -7.15 2.53
C LEU A 111 10.88 -6.81 3.30
N VAL A 112 11.84 -6.21 2.60
CA VAL A 112 13.00 -5.56 3.21
C VAL A 112 13.13 -4.14 2.68
N PHE A 113 13.38 -3.18 3.56
CA PHE A 113 13.56 -1.78 3.18
C PHE A 113 15.04 -1.44 3.02
N SER A 114 15.36 -0.64 2.01
CA SER A 114 16.72 -0.24 1.67
C SER A 114 16.82 1.27 1.43
N ARG A 115 17.44 1.99 2.38
CA ARG A 115 17.60 3.46 2.37
C ARG A 115 16.27 4.23 2.25
N VAL A 116 15.18 3.64 2.76
CA VAL A 116 13.87 4.30 2.85
C VAL A 116 13.74 5.11 4.15
N PHE A 117 14.52 4.75 5.18
CA PHE A 117 14.45 5.37 6.51
C PHE A 117 15.75 6.09 6.86
N PRO A 118 15.69 7.17 7.67
CA PRO A 118 16.87 7.75 8.29
C PRO A 118 17.63 6.72 9.12
N SER A 119 18.96 6.81 9.12
CA SER A 119 19.85 5.86 9.83
C SER A 119 19.64 5.82 11.35
N ASP A 120 19.12 6.91 11.92
CA ASP A 120 19.13 7.15 13.37
C ASP A 120 17.85 6.65 14.07
N CYS A 121 16.96 5.98 13.34
CA CYS A 121 15.64 5.59 13.81
C CYS A 121 15.38 4.09 13.63
N ARG A 122 14.67 3.48 14.58
CA ARG A 122 14.23 2.08 14.47
C ARG A 122 13.27 1.91 13.29
N PRO A 123 13.57 1.06 12.28
CA PRO A 123 12.71 0.87 11.11
C PRO A 123 11.28 0.46 11.45
N GLN A 124 11.10 -0.35 12.50
CA GLN A 124 9.79 -0.86 12.94
C GLN A 124 8.84 0.25 13.41
N HIS A 125 9.38 1.42 13.77
CA HIS A 125 8.56 2.56 14.18
C HIS A 125 8.13 3.44 13.01
N GLN A 126 8.72 3.25 11.83
CA GLN A 126 8.49 4.05 10.65
C GLN A 126 7.13 3.76 10.04
N ILE A 127 6.48 4.81 9.52
CA ILE A 127 5.11 4.74 8.99
C ILE A 127 5.02 3.70 7.86
N MET A 128 6.00 3.67 6.95
CA MET A 128 5.99 2.73 5.83
C MET A 128 6.13 1.26 6.27
N TRP A 129 6.93 0.98 7.29
CA TRP A 129 7.06 -0.36 7.86
C TRP A 129 5.73 -0.81 8.47
N LYS A 130 5.13 0.04 9.30
CA LYS A 130 3.83 -0.23 9.94
C LYS A 130 2.72 -0.42 8.91
N MET A 131 2.71 0.41 7.86
CA MET A 131 1.73 0.30 6.78
C MET A 131 1.84 -1.06 6.07
N ALA A 132 3.06 -1.49 5.73
CA ALA A 132 3.27 -2.81 5.13
C ALA A 132 2.77 -3.97 6.01
N GLU A 133 3.05 -3.93 7.32
CA GLU A 133 2.56 -4.95 8.26
C GLU A 133 1.05 -4.91 8.43
N GLN A 134 0.44 -3.72 8.44
CA GLN A 134 -1.02 -3.56 8.48
C GLN A 134 -1.70 -4.13 7.24
N LEU A 135 -1.02 -4.11 6.10
CA LEU A 135 -1.46 -4.75 4.86
C LEU A 135 -1.18 -6.27 4.84
N GLY A 136 -0.60 -6.83 5.90
CA GLY A 136 -0.34 -8.27 6.06
C GLY A 136 0.99 -8.76 5.49
N ALA A 137 1.90 -7.85 5.13
CA ALA A 137 3.26 -8.23 4.79
C ALA A 137 4.09 -8.57 6.05
N VAL A 138 5.10 -9.41 5.88
CA VAL A 138 6.14 -9.67 6.88
C VAL A 138 7.35 -8.80 6.57
N CYS A 139 7.69 -7.86 7.45
CA CYS A 139 8.85 -7.00 7.27
C CYS A 139 10.09 -7.57 7.96
N CYS A 140 11.24 -7.48 7.31
CA CYS A 140 12.52 -7.98 7.82
C CYS A 140 13.62 -6.93 7.67
N SER A 141 14.59 -6.98 8.59
CA SER A 141 15.73 -6.07 8.56
C SER A 141 16.73 -6.48 7.49
N GLU A 142 16.98 -7.77 7.32
CA GLU A 142 17.97 -8.31 6.40
C GLU A 142 17.36 -9.19 5.32
N VAL A 143 18.12 -9.34 4.22
CA VAL A 143 17.72 -10.16 3.08
C VAL A 143 18.05 -11.63 3.33
N ASP A 144 17.12 -12.51 2.99
CA ASP A 144 17.27 -13.95 3.01
C ASP A 144 16.47 -14.58 1.84
N PRO A 145 16.67 -15.86 1.50
CA PRO A 145 16.00 -16.48 0.35
C PRO A 145 14.46 -16.41 0.33
N SER A 146 13.82 -16.28 1.49
CA SER A 146 12.35 -16.16 1.62
C SER A 146 11.83 -14.74 1.38
N VAL A 147 12.70 -13.73 1.31
CA VAL A 147 12.31 -12.36 0.93
C VAL A 147 11.75 -12.36 -0.49
N THR A 148 10.60 -11.71 -0.68
CA THR A 148 9.93 -11.62 -1.98
C THR A 148 10.13 -10.25 -2.63
N HIS A 149 10.22 -9.17 -1.84
CA HIS A 149 10.43 -7.82 -2.36
C HIS A 149 11.45 -7.03 -1.55
N VAL A 150 12.22 -6.21 -2.26
CA VAL A 150 13.08 -5.17 -1.69
C VAL A 150 12.50 -3.81 -2.07
N VAL A 151 12.24 -2.98 -1.07
CA VAL A 151 11.68 -1.64 -1.25
C VAL A 151 12.80 -0.61 -1.10
N ALA A 152 13.05 0.15 -2.15
CA ALA A 152 14.17 1.09 -2.20
C ALA A 152 13.84 2.34 -3.01
N VAL A 153 14.48 3.46 -2.66
CA VAL A 153 14.44 4.70 -3.45
C VAL A 153 15.52 4.75 -4.54
N HIS A 154 16.57 3.93 -4.40
CA HIS A 154 17.70 3.89 -5.32
C HIS A 154 18.19 2.45 -5.53
N ALA A 155 18.59 2.11 -6.76
CA ALA A 155 19.03 0.76 -7.14
C ALA A 155 20.48 0.43 -6.74
N GLY A 156 21.28 1.42 -6.34
CA GLY A 156 22.72 1.24 -6.08
C GLY A 156 23.08 0.55 -4.76
N THR A 157 22.10 0.21 -3.92
CA THR A 157 22.36 -0.40 -2.61
C THR A 157 22.70 -1.88 -2.73
N GLU A 158 23.31 -2.45 -1.67
CA GLU A 158 23.57 -3.88 -1.61
C GLU A 158 22.28 -4.71 -1.65
N LYS A 159 21.25 -4.31 -0.88
CA LYS A 159 19.94 -4.98 -0.85
C LYS A 159 19.22 -4.91 -2.20
N ALA A 160 19.33 -3.79 -2.92
CA ALA A 160 18.78 -3.67 -4.27
C ALA A 160 19.51 -4.58 -5.27
N ARG A 161 20.86 -4.59 -5.25
CA ARG A 161 21.65 -5.52 -6.08
C ARG A 161 21.37 -6.98 -5.76
N TRP A 162 21.15 -7.31 -4.47
CA TRP A 162 20.76 -8.64 -4.03
C TRP A 162 19.42 -9.06 -4.63
N ALA A 163 18.42 -8.16 -4.65
CA ALA A 163 17.11 -8.44 -5.24
C ALA A 163 17.23 -8.79 -6.72
N VAL A 164 17.95 -7.97 -7.49
CA VAL A 164 18.20 -8.21 -8.93
C VAL A 164 18.90 -9.55 -9.15
N LYS A 165 19.97 -9.82 -8.40
CA LYS A 165 20.73 -11.09 -8.50
C LYS A 165 19.87 -12.33 -8.23
N HIS A 166 18.92 -12.25 -7.28
CA HIS A 166 18.07 -13.36 -6.88
C HIS A 166 16.68 -13.32 -7.52
N LYS A 167 16.48 -12.47 -8.54
CA LYS A 167 15.21 -12.31 -9.27
C LYS A 167 14.02 -12.03 -8.33
N LYS A 168 14.24 -11.19 -7.32
CA LYS A 168 13.21 -10.68 -6.41
C LYS A 168 12.72 -9.32 -6.91
N PHE A 169 11.52 -8.93 -6.51
CA PHE A 169 10.97 -7.63 -6.89
C PHE A 169 11.76 -6.50 -6.21
N LEU A 170 12.13 -5.48 -6.99
CA LEU A 170 12.80 -4.28 -6.50
C LEU A 170 11.92 -3.07 -6.80
N LEU A 171 11.29 -2.52 -5.77
CA LEU A 171 10.16 -1.59 -5.91
C LEU A 171 10.36 -0.27 -5.18
N HIS A 172 9.75 0.78 -5.73
CA HIS A 172 9.66 2.08 -5.06
C HIS A 172 8.64 2.03 -3.90
N PRO A 173 8.84 2.74 -2.77
CA PRO A 173 7.89 2.80 -1.65
C PRO A 173 6.43 3.12 -2.03
N ARG A 174 6.24 3.88 -3.11
CA ARG A 174 4.93 4.20 -3.70
C ARG A 174 4.06 2.97 -4.00
N TRP A 175 4.66 1.79 -4.20
CA TRP A 175 3.91 0.55 -4.36
C TRP A 175 3.09 0.20 -3.11
N ILE A 176 3.70 0.32 -1.92
CA ILE A 176 3.00 0.05 -0.65
C ILE A 176 1.88 1.07 -0.44
N GLU A 177 2.15 2.35 -0.72
CA GLU A 177 1.16 3.43 -0.63
C GLU A 177 -0.03 3.17 -1.56
N ALA A 178 0.25 2.81 -2.81
CA ALA A 178 -0.78 2.48 -3.79
C ALA A 178 -1.59 1.24 -3.36
N CYS A 179 -0.94 0.19 -2.84
CA CYS A 179 -1.63 -0.97 -2.27
C CYS A 179 -2.54 -0.58 -1.10
N ASN A 180 -2.10 0.35 -0.24
CA ASN A 180 -2.89 0.83 0.88
C ASN A 180 -4.14 1.60 0.44
N TYR A 181 -4.02 2.52 -0.51
CA TYR A 181 -5.17 3.31 -0.99
C TYR A 181 -6.12 2.50 -1.87
N ARG A 182 -5.58 1.55 -2.64
CA ARG A 182 -6.37 0.71 -3.55
C ARG A 182 -6.96 -0.53 -2.87
N TRP A 183 -6.57 -0.83 -1.64
CA TRP A 183 -7.01 -2.02 -0.89
C TRP A 183 -6.82 -3.33 -1.67
N HIS A 184 -5.79 -3.37 -2.52
CA HIS A 184 -5.48 -4.49 -3.39
C HIS A 184 -3.99 -4.45 -3.74
N ARG A 185 -3.37 -5.62 -3.89
CA ARG A 185 -1.97 -5.73 -4.32
C ARG A 185 -1.84 -5.12 -5.71
N GLN A 186 -1.07 -4.05 -5.83
CA GLN A 186 -0.82 -3.43 -7.13
C GLN A 186 0.25 -4.21 -7.90
N PRO A 187 0.19 -4.23 -9.24
CA PRO A 187 1.23 -4.84 -10.06
C PRO A 187 2.60 -4.26 -9.73
N GLU A 188 3.59 -5.14 -9.51
CA GLU A 188 4.94 -4.74 -9.13
C GLU A 188 5.64 -3.93 -10.24
N GLU A 189 5.38 -4.27 -11.49
CA GLU A 189 5.95 -3.63 -12.69
C GLU A 189 5.63 -2.13 -12.80
N ASP A 190 4.56 -1.65 -12.18
CA ASP A 190 4.14 -0.24 -12.23
C ASP A 190 4.98 0.66 -11.30
N PHE A 191 5.82 0.07 -10.44
CA PHE A 191 6.56 0.80 -9.41
C PHE A 191 8.07 0.52 -9.43
N PRO A 192 8.75 0.67 -10.59
CA PRO A 192 10.18 0.41 -10.69
C PRO A 192 10.99 1.42 -9.87
N VAL A 193 12.15 0.97 -9.39
CA VAL A 193 13.12 1.88 -8.75
C VAL A 193 13.89 2.65 -9.84
N PRO A 194 13.90 4.00 -9.80
CA PRO A 194 14.66 4.79 -10.76
C PRO A 194 16.15 4.46 -10.76
N GLY A 195 16.76 4.41 -11.96
CA GLY A 195 18.21 4.21 -12.12
C GLY A 195 18.67 2.76 -12.29
N LEU A 196 17.76 1.79 -12.39
CA LEU A 196 18.08 0.49 -12.98
C LEU A 196 18.38 0.68 -14.47
N LYS A 197 19.67 0.71 -14.85
CA LYS A 197 20.03 0.53 -16.25
C LYS A 197 19.78 -0.93 -16.60
N GLU A 198 18.84 -1.21 -17.49
CA GLU A 198 18.76 -2.53 -18.11
C GLU A 198 20.07 -2.79 -18.84
N ASP A 199 20.81 -3.79 -18.39
CA ASP A 199 21.94 -4.31 -19.15
C ASP A 199 21.34 -5.08 -20.34
N LYS A 200 21.05 -4.37 -21.43
CA LYS A 200 20.76 -5.04 -22.71
C LYS A 200 22.03 -5.77 -23.12
N GLY A 201 22.07 -7.06 -22.81
CA GLY A 201 23.16 -7.96 -23.14
C GLY A 201 23.58 -7.78 -24.59
N LYS A 202 24.75 -7.17 -24.79
CA LYS A 202 25.48 -7.29 -26.04
C LYS A 202 26.08 -8.68 -26.05
N GLU A 203 25.38 -9.65 -26.62
CA GLU A 203 26.04 -10.86 -27.11
C GLU A 203 27.04 -10.44 -28.19
N LYS A 204 28.30 -10.29 -27.78
CA LYS A 204 29.44 -10.33 -28.67
C LYS A 204 29.60 -11.78 -29.09
N VAL A 205 29.04 -12.16 -30.23
CA VAL A 205 29.53 -13.32 -30.96
C VAL A 205 30.85 -12.90 -31.60
N ALA A 206 31.95 -13.22 -30.93
CA ALA A 206 33.29 -13.17 -31.49
C ALA A 206 33.74 -14.60 -31.80
N GLU A 207 33.95 -14.83 -33.11
CA GLU A 207 35.08 -15.56 -33.68
C GLU A 207 35.07 -17.09 -33.73
N ILE A 208 34.97 -17.61 -34.96
CA ILE A 208 35.81 -18.70 -35.49
C ILE A 208 36.24 -18.20 -36.89
N ALA A 209 37.39 -17.53 -37.01
CA ALA A 209 38.72 -18.07 -37.29
C ALA A 209 38.90 -18.57 -38.74
N HIS A 210 39.92 -18.00 -39.38
CA HIS A 210 40.49 -18.31 -40.71
C HIS A 210 40.56 -19.81 -41.05
N LEU A 211 40.05 -20.18 -42.23
CA LEU A 211 40.81 -20.69 -43.39
C LEU A 211 39.89 -20.84 -44.61
#